data_AF-A0A853F566-F1
#
_entry.id   AF-A0A853F566-F1
#
_cell.length_a   1.000
_cell.length_b   1.000
_cell.length_c   1.000
_cell.angle_alpha   90.00
_cell.angle_beta   90.00
_cell.angle_gamma   90.00
#
_symmetry.space_group_name_H-M   'P 1'
#
loop_
_entity.id
_entity.type
_entity.pdbx_description
1 polymer ?
#
loop_
_entity_poly.entity_id
_entity_poly.type
_entity_poly.pdbx_seq_one_letter_code
_entity_poly.pdbx_strand_id
1 'polypeptide(L)'
;MRPYSLFSTPQILSVADRMARRRLLARLGLAWLGMMQVMMFAFPGYLRSAGMGTDNPALLDQAIYMMNWVSLALTLPVALYCASPVWRGAFAQLKRGRVGMDVPVALGIAAAFIPSAHATLAGRGEVYFDSVTMFVAFLLTARYLALCARQSIFVGTDVQAIERFRDVMSAHANRLALWFVAIQLLLALAAGGVWMLYAPERAIAVVVALLVMSCPCAMAMAVPTVTAAVHATLSVQGDAAPAHVHPLTAAASVVARQNLYGSIAWHLLMTPLAAAGLVAPWVAALTMLISSLAVAGNAWRFFRRETRICAVHWPVAPARS
;
A
#
# COMPACT_ATOMS: atom_id res chain seq x y z
N MET A 1 27.43 0.02 -19.88
CA MET A 1 26.94 -0.92 -18.85
C MET A 1 25.42 -0.95 -18.90
N ARG A 2 24.80 -2.15 -18.89
CA ARG A 2 23.33 -2.28 -18.98
C ARG A 2 22.70 -1.68 -17.70
N PRO A 3 21.62 -0.89 -17.81
CA PRO A 3 20.96 -0.34 -16.64
C PRO A 3 20.42 -1.51 -15.82
N TYR A 4 20.93 -1.68 -14.60
CA TYR A 4 20.39 -2.64 -13.64
C TYR A 4 18.98 -2.17 -13.28
N SER A 5 17.98 -2.75 -13.94
CA SER A 5 16.60 -2.61 -13.54
C SER A 5 16.46 -3.09 -12.09
N LEU A 6 15.73 -2.37 -11.24
CA LEU A 6 15.34 -2.83 -9.90
C LEU A 6 14.69 -4.24 -9.95
N PHE A 7 14.10 -4.58 -11.09
CA PHE A 7 13.48 -5.88 -11.33
C PHE A 7 14.44 -6.95 -11.86
N SER A 8 15.69 -6.61 -12.16
CA SER A 8 16.71 -7.63 -12.44
C SER A 8 16.98 -8.47 -11.19
N THR A 9 17.23 -9.76 -11.35
CA THR A 9 17.61 -10.64 -10.24
C THR A 9 19.12 -10.56 -10.03
N PRO A 10 19.60 -10.07 -8.88
CA PRO A 10 21.02 -10.10 -8.55
C PRO A 10 21.57 -11.52 -8.66
N GLN A 11 22.72 -11.68 -9.32
CA GLN A 11 23.33 -12.99 -9.54
C GLN A 11 23.81 -13.64 -8.23
N ILE A 12 24.17 -12.80 -7.23
CA ILE A 12 24.74 -13.18 -5.93
C ILE A 12 23.68 -13.71 -4.93
N LEU A 13 22.38 -13.63 -5.25
CA LEU A 13 21.32 -14.11 -4.34
C LEU A 13 21.42 -15.62 -4.07
N SER A 14 21.14 -16.03 -2.83
CA SER A 14 20.99 -17.45 -2.48
C SER A 14 19.78 -18.07 -3.22
N VAL A 15 19.77 -19.39 -3.36
CA VAL A 15 18.61 -20.11 -3.94
C VAL A 15 17.34 -19.84 -3.13
N ALA A 16 17.45 -19.81 -1.81
CA ALA A 16 16.34 -19.53 -0.90
C ALA A 16 15.73 -18.13 -1.15
N ASP A 17 16.56 -17.11 -1.32
CA ASP A 17 16.11 -15.73 -1.56
C ASP A 17 15.46 -15.56 -2.94
N ARG A 18 15.98 -16.26 -3.95
CA ARG A 18 15.35 -16.31 -5.29
C ARG A 18 13.96 -16.95 -5.22
N MET A 19 13.82 -18.05 -4.49
CA MET A 19 12.53 -18.71 -4.30
C MET A 19 11.56 -17.84 -3.48
N ALA A 20 12.04 -17.12 -2.47
CA ALA A 20 11.23 -16.18 -1.70
C ALA A 20 10.68 -15.05 -2.60
N ARG A 21 11.53 -14.47 -3.45
CA ARG A 21 11.13 -13.44 -4.42
C ARG A 21 10.08 -13.94 -5.42
N ARG A 22 10.30 -15.11 -6.04
CA ARG A 22 9.33 -15.71 -6.98
C ARG A 22 7.98 -15.97 -6.32
N ARG A 23 7.99 -16.50 -5.10
CA ARG A 23 6.76 -16.76 -4.33
C ARG A 23 6.02 -15.47 -3.95
N LEU A 24 6.72 -14.38 -3.67
CA LEU A 24 6.09 -13.09 -3.39
C LEU A 24 5.50 -12.48 -4.68
N LEU A 25 6.22 -12.59 -5.81
CA LEU A 25 5.73 -12.14 -7.11
C LEU A 25 4.47 -12.91 -7.57
N ALA A 26 4.43 -14.22 -7.37
CA ALA A 26 3.24 -15.02 -7.68
C ALA A 26 2.02 -14.61 -6.85
N ARG A 27 2.21 -14.35 -5.54
CA ARG A 27 1.14 -13.82 -4.67
C ARG A 27 0.70 -12.43 -5.10
N LEU A 28 1.64 -11.58 -5.50
CA LEU A 28 1.35 -10.25 -6.02
C LEU A 28 0.48 -10.33 -7.28
N GLY A 29 0.87 -11.15 -8.27
CA GLY A 29 0.10 -11.34 -9.49
C GLY A 29 -1.32 -11.85 -9.22
N LEU A 30 -1.45 -12.87 -8.37
CA LEU A 30 -2.75 -13.40 -7.97
C LEU A 30 -3.61 -12.37 -7.22
N ALA A 31 -3.01 -11.55 -6.35
CA ALA A 31 -3.73 -10.49 -5.62
C ALA A 31 -4.26 -9.41 -6.57
N TRP A 32 -3.46 -8.97 -7.54
CA TRP A 32 -3.91 -7.99 -8.55
C TRP A 32 -5.00 -8.55 -9.46
N LEU A 33 -4.89 -9.80 -9.91
CA LEU A 33 -5.95 -10.46 -10.67
C LEU A 33 -7.23 -10.56 -9.84
N GLY A 34 -7.14 -11.01 -8.59
CA GLY A 34 -8.28 -11.07 -7.67
C GLY A 34 -8.93 -9.70 -7.46
N MET A 35 -8.14 -8.66 -7.23
CA MET A 35 -8.62 -7.28 -7.09
C MET A 35 -9.40 -6.81 -8.33
N MET A 36 -8.85 -7.01 -9.53
CA MET A 36 -9.50 -6.59 -10.77
C MET A 36 -10.86 -7.30 -10.97
N GLN A 37 -10.90 -8.61 -10.74
CA GLN A 37 -12.14 -9.39 -10.89
C GLN A 37 -13.18 -9.00 -9.83
N VAL A 38 -12.78 -8.88 -8.57
CA VAL A 38 -13.71 -8.52 -7.48
C VAL A 38 -14.25 -7.10 -7.65
N MET A 39 -13.43 -6.13 -8.08
CA MET A 39 -13.91 -4.78 -8.39
C MET A 39 -14.95 -4.77 -9.53
N MET A 40 -14.75 -5.60 -10.57
CA MET A 40 -15.73 -5.75 -11.64
C MET A 40 -17.06 -6.30 -11.11
N PHE A 41 -17.02 -7.30 -10.23
CA PHE A 41 -18.21 -7.91 -9.65
C PHE A 41 -18.87 -7.07 -8.55
N ALA A 42 -18.16 -6.11 -7.95
CA ALA A 42 -18.71 -5.17 -6.97
C ALA A 42 -19.58 -4.06 -7.61
N PHE A 43 -19.52 -3.90 -8.95
CA PHE A 43 -20.21 -2.83 -9.67
C PHE A 43 -21.72 -2.73 -9.43
N PRO A 44 -22.51 -3.82 -9.44
CA PRO A 44 -23.94 -3.75 -9.15
C PRO A 44 -24.27 -3.20 -7.76
N GLY A 45 -23.42 -3.48 -6.76
CA GLY A 45 -23.57 -2.94 -5.40
C GLY A 45 -23.39 -1.42 -5.37
N TYR A 46 -22.44 -0.90 -6.16
CA TYR A 46 -22.26 0.54 -6.28
C TYR A 46 -23.44 1.23 -6.98
N LEU A 47 -24.02 0.62 -8.02
CA LEU A 47 -25.21 1.16 -8.68
C LEU A 47 -26.40 1.30 -7.72
N ARG A 48 -26.61 0.28 -6.87
CA ARG A 48 -27.61 0.32 -5.79
C ARG A 48 -27.34 1.44 -4.79
N SER A 49 -26.08 1.61 -4.36
CA SER A 49 -25.69 2.67 -3.42
C SER A 49 -25.81 4.10 -3.99
N ALA A 50 -25.66 4.25 -5.32
CA ALA A 50 -25.74 5.53 -6.02
C ALA A 50 -27.19 5.94 -6.35
N GLY A 51 -28.19 5.11 -6.02
CA GLY A 51 -29.59 5.38 -6.36
C GLY A 51 -29.85 5.45 -7.86
N MET A 52 -28.97 4.88 -8.68
CA MET A 52 -29.05 4.94 -10.13
C MET A 52 -30.12 3.92 -10.57
N GLY A 53 -31.35 4.42 -10.77
CA GLY A 53 -32.53 3.61 -11.02
C GLY A 53 -32.37 2.67 -12.22
N THR A 54 -32.34 1.38 -11.96
CA THR A 54 -32.54 0.36 -12.99
C THR A 54 -34.04 0.12 -13.16
N ASP A 55 -34.52 0.00 -14.40
CA ASP A 55 -35.92 -0.28 -14.74
C ASP A 55 -36.49 -1.58 -14.11
N ASN A 56 -35.62 -2.42 -13.51
CA ASN A 56 -36.00 -3.62 -12.80
C ASN A 56 -35.18 -3.84 -11.50
N PRO A 57 -35.67 -3.40 -10.33
CA PRO A 57 -34.96 -3.54 -9.05
C PRO A 57 -34.76 -5.00 -8.63
N ALA A 58 -35.66 -5.92 -9.01
CA ALA A 58 -35.52 -7.34 -8.69
C ALA A 58 -34.34 -8.00 -9.41
N LEU A 59 -34.06 -7.57 -10.65
CA LEU A 59 -32.94 -8.07 -11.44
C LEU A 59 -31.60 -7.57 -10.87
N LEU A 60 -31.57 -6.33 -10.36
CA LEU A 60 -30.42 -5.76 -9.67
C LEU A 60 -30.10 -6.52 -8.37
N ASP A 61 -31.10 -6.81 -7.55
CA ASP A 61 -30.90 -7.57 -6.30
C ASP A 61 -30.43 -9.01 -6.55
N GLN A 62 -30.96 -9.68 -7.58
CA GLN A 62 -30.48 -11.01 -7.98
C GLN A 62 -29.04 -10.98 -8.48
N ALA A 63 -28.68 -9.97 -9.30
CA ALA A 63 -27.31 -9.77 -9.75
C ALA A 63 -26.36 -9.54 -8.56
N ILE A 64 -26.72 -8.67 -7.61
CA ILE A 64 -25.92 -8.42 -6.40
C ILE A 64 -25.71 -9.71 -5.62
N TYR A 65 -26.76 -10.50 -5.39
CA TYR A 65 -26.64 -11.76 -4.66
C TYR A 65 -25.64 -12.72 -5.33
N MET A 66 -25.76 -12.95 -6.64
CA MET A 66 -24.85 -13.82 -7.39
C MET A 66 -23.41 -13.28 -7.38
N MET A 67 -23.24 -11.98 -7.62
CA MET A 67 -21.91 -11.35 -7.67
C MET A 67 -21.23 -11.31 -6.29
N ASN A 68 -21.97 -11.27 -5.19
CA ASN A 68 -21.43 -11.36 -3.84
C ASN A 68 -20.84 -12.74 -3.54
N TRP A 69 -21.49 -13.81 -4.02
CA TRP A 69 -20.95 -15.17 -3.92
C TRP A 69 -19.67 -15.36 -4.74
N VAL A 70 -19.65 -14.84 -5.98
CA VAL A 70 -18.45 -14.86 -6.83
C VAL A 70 -17.33 -14.04 -6.18
N SER A 71 -17.64 -12.85 -5.67
CA SER A 71 -16.68 -11.98 -4.96
C SER A 71 -16.11 -12.65 -3.71
N LEU A 72 -16.93 -13.35 -2.92
CA LEU A 72 -16.49 -14.13 -1.77
C LEU A 72 -15.50 -15.23 -2.20
N ALA A 73 -15.85 -16.01 -3.21
CA ALA A 73 -15.02 -17.10 -3.73
C ALA A 73 -13.65 -16.59 -4.23
N LEU A 74 -13.64 -15.47 -4.96
CA LEU A 74 -12.41 -14.85 -5.47
C LEU A 74 -11.57 -14.16 -4.38
N THR A 75 -12.21 -13.64 -3.34
CA THR A 75 -11.52 -12.98 -2.22
C THR A 75 -10.87 -14.00 -1.29
N LEU A 76 -11.41 -15.21 -1.17
CA LEU A 76 -10.87 -16.28 -0.32
C LEU A 76 -9.36 -16.56 -0.55
N PRO A 77 -8.89 -16.84 -1.79
CA PRO A 77 -7.47 -17.06 -2.03
C PRO A 77 -6.63 -15.80 -1.81
N VAL A 78 -7.18 -14.61 -2.03
CA VAL A 78 -6.46 -13.35 -1.77
C VAL A 78 -6.28 -13.15 -0.26
N ALA A 79 -7.34 -13.27 0.52
CA ALA A 79 -7.33 -13.08 1.96
C ALA A 79 -6.49 -14.16 2.67
N LEU A 80 -6.59 -15.43 2.27
CA LEU A 80 -5.91 -16.53 2.96
C LEU A 80 -4.48 -16.77 2.44
N TYR A 81 -4.31 -16.89 1.13
CA TYR A 81 -3.02 -17.25 0.52
C TYR A 81 -2.15 -16.03 0.23
N CYS A 82 -2.68 -15.01 -0.44
CA CYS A 82 -1.89 -13.81 -0.76
C CYS A 82 -1.52 -13.03 0.49
N ALA A 83 -2.44 -12.87 1.44
CA ALA A 83 -2.19 -12.17 2.71
C ALA A 83 -1.46 -13.03 3.78
N SER A 84 -1.09 -14.28 3.48
CA SER A 84 -0.32 -15.14 4.40
C SER A 84 0.96 -14.50 5.02
N PRO A 85 1.73 -13.63 4.33
CA PRO A 85 2.86 -12.94 4.95
C PRO A 85 2.45 -11.93 6.03
N VAL A 86 1.22 -11.42 5.99
CA VAL A 86 0.66 -10.51 7.00
C VAL A 86 0.23 -11.31 8.21
N TRP A 87 -0.56 -12.38 8.01
CA TRP A 87 -1.03 -13.25 9.09
C TRP A 87 0.12 -13.83 9.93
N ARG A 88 1.17 -14.34 9.25
CA ARG A 88 2.36 -14.86 9.93
C ARG A 88 3.11 -13.79 10.70
N GLY A 89 3.23 -12.59 10.13
CA GLY A 89 3.88 -11.45 10.78
C GLY A 89 3.13 -10.99 12.02
N ALA A 90 1.80 -10.83 11.92
CA ALA A 90 0.93 -10.47 13.02
C ALA A 90 1.01 -11.48 14.17
N PHE A 91 0.89 -12.77 13.85
CA PHE A 91 0.95 -13.85 14.86
C PHE A 91 2.32 -13.92 15.55
N ALA A 92 3.41 -13.78 14.81
CA ALA A 92 4.76 -13.80 15.37
C ALA A 92 5.04 -12.58 16.27
N GLN A 93 4.50 -11.41 15.94
CA GLN A 93 4.66 -10.18 16.73
C GLN A 93 3.82 -10.24 18.01
N LEU A 94 2.57 -10.72 17.91
CA LEU A 94 1.68 -10.89 19.04
C LEU A 94 2.25 -11.87 20.08
N LYS A 95 2.82 -12.99 19.62
CA LYS A 95 3.54 -13.94 20.49
C LYS A 95 4.72 -13.32 21.25
N ARG A 96 5.30 -12.24 20.73
CA ARG A 96 6.46 -11.55 21.32
C ARG A 96 6.05 -10.31 22.10
N GLY A 97 4.74 -10.08 22.31
CA GLY A 97 4.22 -8.91 23.01
C GLY A 97 4.48 -7.57 22.30
N ARG A 98 4.69 -7.58 20.97
CA ARG A 98 4.93 -6.37 20.18
C ARG A 98 3.79 -6.14 19.20
N VAL A 99 3.36 -4.89 19.03
CA VAL A 99 2.40 -4.50 17.98
C VAL A 99 3.18 -3.82 16.86
N GLY A 100 3.49 -4.56 15.81
CA GLY A 100 4.05 -4.02 14.56
C GLY A 100 2.98 -3.83 13.49
N MET A 101 3.37 -3.34 12.31
CA MET A 101 2.47 -2.99 11.20
C MET A 101 1.53 -4.13 10.80
N ASP A 102 1.92 -5.38 11.02
CA ASP A 102 1.19 -6.53 10.49
C ASP A 102 -0.06 -6.85 11.30
N VAL A 103 -0.09 -6.49 12.59
CA VAL A 103 -1.24 -6.71 13.49
C VAL A 103 -2.47 -5.88 13.09
N PRO A 104 -2.40 -4.53 12.99
CA PRO A 104 -3.56 -3.73 12.58
C PRO A 104 -3.98 -4.03 11.14
N VAL A 105 -3.03 -4.33 10.25
CA VAL A 105 -3.31 -4.72 8.86
C VAL A 105 -4.08 -6.05 8.82
N ALA A 106 -3.63 -7.05 9.58
CA ALA A 106 -4.35 -8.33 9.72
C ALA A 106 -5.76 -8.12 10.29
N LEU A 107 -5.88 -7.30 11.33
CA LEU A 107 -7.16 -6.97 11.93
C LEU A 107 -8.10 -6.28 10.93
N GLY A 108 -7.60 -5.34 10.13
CA GLY A 108 -8.39 -4.67 9.09
C GLY A 108 -8.89 -5.63 8.02
N ILE A 109 -8.04 -6.54 7.54
CA ILE A 109 -8.44 -7.59 6.59
C ILE A 109 -9.54 -8.47 7.21
N ALA A 110 -9.36 -8.91 8.46
CA ALA A 110 -10.36 -9.75 9.15
C ALA A 110 -11.68 -9.00 9.38
N ALA A 111 -11.61 -7.74 9.82
CA ALA A 111 -12.75 -6.90 10.13
C ALA A 111 -13.57 -6.51 8.89
N ALA A 112 -12.96 -6.44 7.70
CA ALA A 112 -13.69 -6.26 6.45
C ALA A 112 -14.20 -7.60 5.87
N PHE A 113 -13.38 -8.66 5.94
CA PHE A 113 -13.71 -9.94 5.33
C PHE A 113 -14.81 -10.72 6.09
N ILE A 114 -14.74 -10.80 7.42
CA ILE A 114 -15.67 -11.63 8.21
C ILE A 114 -17.11 -11.09 8.13
N PRO A 115 -17.38 -9.79 8.34
CA PRO A 115 -18.74 -9.26 8.18
C PRO A 115 -19.25 -9.38 6.75
N SER A 116 -18.38 -9.16 5.74
CA SER A 116 -18.76 -9.33 4.33
C SER A 116 -19.14 -10.78 4.02
N ALA A 117 -18.37 -11.76 4.51
CA ALA A 117 -18.69 -13.18 4.35
C ALA A 117 -20.01 -13.54 5.04
N HIS A 118 -20.23 -13.02 6.26
CA HIS A 118 -21.48 -13.22 6.98
C HIS A 118 -22.67 -12.58 6.24
N ALA A 119 -22.52 -11.38 5.68
CA ALA A 119 -23.55 -10.70 4.91
C ALA A 119 -23.92 -11.48 3.63
N THR A 120 -22.94 -12.02 2.91
CA THR A 120 -23.18 -12.90 1.76
C THR A 120 -23.94 -14.17 2.15
N LEU A 121 -23.55 -14.82 3.25
CA LEU A 121 -24.21 -16.04 3.72
C LEU A 121 -25.64 -15.79 4.21
N ALA A 122 -25.88 -14.64 4.85
CA ALA A 122 -27.19 -14.24 5.33
C ALA A 122 -28.10 -13.69 4.21
N GLY A 123 -27.57 -13.48 3.00
CA GLY A 123 -28.29 -12.87 1.87
C GLY A 123 -28.70 -11.42 2.12
N ARG A 124 -28.11 -10.74 3.12
CA ARG A 124 -28.48 -9.39 3.54
C ARG A 124 -27.28 -8.63 4.08
N GLY A 125 -27.23 -7.33 3.78
CA GLY A 125 -26.16 -6.42 4.21
C GLY A 125 -25.19 -6.06 3.09
N GLU A 126 -24.33 -5.09 3.37
CA GLU A 126 -23.30 -4.65 2.43
C GLU A 126 -22.04 -5.49 2.54
N VAL A 127 -21.36 -5.66 1.41
CA VAL A 127 -20.11 -6.43 1.31
C VAL A 127 -18.98 -5.54 0.84
N TYR A 128 -17.78 -5.79 1.35
CA TYR A 128 -16.58 -4.97 1.11
C TYR A 128 -15.38 -5.82 0.65
N PHE A 129 -15.65 -6.86 -0.14
CA PHE A 129 -14.62 -7.77 -0.68
C PHE A 129 -13.60 -7.07 -1.59
N ASP A 130 -14.08 -6.08 -2.34
CA ASP A 130 -13.30 -5.18 -3.18
C ASP A 130 -12.24 -4.42 -2.36
N SER A 131 -12.63 -3.90 -1.20
CA SER A 131 -11.74 -3.17 -0.30
C SER A 131 -10.67 -4.11 0.29
N VAL A 132 -11.04 -5.34 0.64
CA VAL A 132 -10.10 -6.38 1.11
C VAL A 132 -9.06 -6.71 0.03
N THR A 133 -9.51 -7.04 -1.18
CA THR A 133 -8.61 -7.45 -2.27
C THR A 133 -7.70 -6.32 -2.74
N MET A 134 -8.23 -5.09 -2.84
CA MET A 134 -7.46 -3.89 -3.15
C MET A 134 -6.35 -3.65 -2.13
N PHE A 135 -6.70 -3.69 -0.84
CA PHE A 135 -5.73 -3.46 0.24
C PHE A 135 -4.59 -4.49 0.20
N VAL A 136 -4.91 -5.79 0.02
CA VAL A 136 -3.90 -6.85 -0.08
C VAL A 136 -3.00 -6.68 -1.30
N ALA A 137 -3.56 -6.32 -2.46
CA ALA A 137 -2.79 -6.11 -3.70
C ALA A 137 -1.78 -4.95 -3.55
N PHE A 138 -2.21 -3.80 -3.02
CA PHE A 138 -1.32 -2.67 -2.81
C PHE A 138 -0.27 -2.93 -1.73
N LEU A 139 -0.64 -3.58 -0.62
CA LEU A 139 0.30 -3.94 0.42
C LEU A 139 1.39 -4.90 -0.09
N LEU A 140 1.01 -5.92 -0.88
CA LEU A 140 1.97 -6.83 -1.49
C LEU A 140 2.86 -6.14 -2.50
N THR A 141 2.34 -5.15 -3.24
CA THR A 141 3.13 -4.33 -4.16
C THR A 141 4.23 -3.60 -3.40
N ALA A 142 3.88 -2.94 -2.29
CA ALA A 142 4.82 -2.25 -1.43
C ALA A 142 5.89 -3.20 -0.86
N ARG A 143 5.47 -4.37 -0.36
CA ARG A 143 6.38 -5.39 0.16
C ARG A 143 7.31 -5.96 -0.90
N TYR A 144 6.81 -6.16 -2.13
CA TYR A 144 7.61 -6.65 -3.25
C TYR A 144 8.66 -5.63 -3.68
N LEU A 145 8.29 -4.35 -3.80
CA LEU A 145 9.24 -3.28 -4.09
C LEU A 145 10.31 -3.15 -3.00
N ALA A 146 9.91 -3.26 -1.73
CA ALA A 146 10.85 -3.29 -0.61
C ALA A 146 11.79 -4.52 -0.64
N LEU A 147 11.30 -5.67 -1.09
CA LEU A 147 12.12 -6.87 -1.27
C LEU A 147 13.14 -6.67 -2.39
N CYS A 148 12.72 -6.18 -3.56
CA CYS A 148 13.61 -5.90 -4.68
C CYS A 148 14.71 -4.90 -4.28
N ALA A 149 14.35 -3.84 -3.56
CA ALA A 149 15.30 -2.84 -3.04
C ALA A 149 16.35 -3.44 -2.09
N ARG A 150 15.93 -4.31 -1.15
CA ARG A 150 16.86 -5.01 -0.27
C ARG A 150 17.78 -5.96 -1.01
N GLN A 151 17.26 -6.64 -2.03
CA GLN A 151 18.02 -7.63 -2.78
C GLN A 151 19.00 -7.01 -3.76
N SER A 152 18.78 -5.77 -4.21
CA SER A 152 19.72 -5.04 -5.07
C SER A 152 21.04 -4.63 -4.39
N ILE A 153 21.26 -4.98 -3.12
CA ILE A 153 22.47 -4.62 -2.35
C ILE A 153 23.67 -5.48 -2.78
N PHE A 154 24.79 -4.83 -3.12
CA PHE A 154 26.14 -5.42 -3.13
C PHE A 154 26.72 -5.37 -1.72
N VAL A 155 27.38 -6.45 -1.29
CA VAL A 155 27.93 -6.62 0.07
C VAL A 155 29.11 -5.66 0.30
N GLY A 156 29.03 -4.75 1.29
CA GLY A 156 30.10 -3.78 1.62
C GLY A 156 29.79 -2.90 2.86
N THR A 157 30.73 -2.06 3.29
CA THR A 157 30.62 -1.15 4.47
C THR A 157 29.52 -0.10 4.34
N ASP A 158 29.10 0.24 3.12
CA ASP A 158 28.04 1.21 2.81
C ASP A 158 26.63 0.72 3.21
N VAL A 159 26.48 -0.57 3.49
CA VAL A 159 25.21 -1.22 3.84
C VAL A 159 24.68 -0.73 5.19
N GLN A 160 25.56 -0.48 6.18
CA GLN A 160 25.14 -0.13 7.53
C GLN A 160 24.46 1.25 7.60
N ALA A 161 24.96 2.25 6.87
CA ALA A 161 24.37 3.59 6.87
C ALA A 161 22.97 3.58 6.24
N ILE A 162 22.80 2.83 5.15
CA ILE A 162 21.51 2.68 4.45
C ILE A 162 20.52 1.89 5.31
N GLU A 163 20.97 0.82 5.98
CA GLU A 163 20.14 0.04 6.90
C GLU A 163 19.69 0.87 8.10
N ARG A 164 20.59 1.61 8.74
CA ARG A 164 20.25 2.52 9.84
C ARG A 164 19.23 3.57 9.40
N PHE A 165 19.45 4.23 8.26
CA PHE A 165 18.50 5.16 7.68
C PHE A 165 17.12 4.51 7.46
N ARG A 166 17.09 3.34 6.82
CA ARG A 166 15.86 2.59 6.54
C ARG A 166 15.13 2.25 7.83
N ASP A 167 15.82 1.72 8.83
CA ASP A 167 15.20 1.28 10.08
C ASP A 167 14.64 2.45 10.88
N VAL A 168 15.41 3.54 11.04
CA VAL A 168 14.96 4.73 11.76
C VAL A 168 13.75 5.36 11.07
N MET A 169 13.80 5.52 9.75
CA MET A 169 12.68 6.09 9.00
C MET A 169 11.47 5.17 8.93
N SER A 170 11.66 3.86 8.79
CA SER A 170 10.55 2.90 8.78
C SER A 170 9.85 2.85 10.14
N ALA A 171 10.61 2.90 11.23
CA ALA A 171 10.04 2.96 12.58
C ALA A 171 9.22 4.24 12.80
N HIS A 172 9.74 5.39 12.35
CA HIS A 172 9.02 6.66 12.42
C HIS A 172 7.74 6.65 11.58
N ALA A 173 7.84 6.23 10.30
CA ALA A 173 6.70 6.13 9.40
C ALA A 173 5.64 5.17 9.93
N ASN A 174 6.05 4.02 10.49
CA ASN A 174 5.12 3.04 11.05
C ASN A 174 4.40 3.58 12.29
N ARG A 175 5.11 4.25 13.21
CA ARG A 175 4.50 4.87 14.40
C ARG A 175 3.48 5.94 14.01
N LEU A 176 3.82 6.78 13.03
CA LEU A 176 2.95 7.85 12.57
C LEU A 176 1.73 7.31 11.83
N ALA A 177 1.90 6.30 10.97
CA ALA A 177 0.81 5.63 10.28
C ALA A 177 -0.16 4.96 11.26
N LEU A 178 0.35 4.34 12.33
CA LEU A 178 -0.49 3.74 13.39
C LEU A 178 -1.38 4.78 14.07
N TRP A 179 -0.79 5.89 14.52
CA TRP A 179 -1.54 6.98 15.15
C TRP A 179 -2.55 7.59 14.18
N PHE A 180 -2.14 7.82 12.93
CA PHE A 180 -3.02 8.33 11.89
C PHE A 180 -4.23 7.42 11.67
N VAL A 181 -4.03 6.11 11.51
CA VAL A 181 -5.12 5.14 11.34
C VAL A 181 -6.02 5.12 12.57
N ALA A 182 -5.47 5.12 13.78
CA ALA A 182 -6.25 5.12 15.02
C ALA A 182 -7.16 6.37 15.12
N ILE A 183 -6.60 7.55 14.84
CA ILE A 183 -7.35 8.82 14.82
C ILE A 183 -8.45 8.79 13.75
N GLN A 184 -8.12 8.29 12.55
CA GLN A 184 -9.07 8.23 11.44
C GLN A 184 -10.23 7.25 11.71
N LEU A 185 -9.96 6.13 12.38
CA LEU A 185 -11.00 5.21 12.81
C LEU A 185 -11.95 5.86 13.82
N LEU A 186 -11.42 6.61 14.79
CA LEU A 186 -12.24 7.37 15.75
C LEU A 186 -13.08 8.44 15.04
N LEU A 187 -12.49 9.17 14.09
CA LEU A 187 -13.21 10.15 13.26
C LEU A 187 -14.31 9.49 12.42
N ALA A 188 -14.06 8.33 11.82
CA ALA A 188 -15.06 7.58 11.06
C ALA A 188 -16.24 7.16 11.94
N LEU A 189 -15.97 6.64 13.15
CA LEU A 189 -17.03 6.28 14.10
C LEU A 189 -17.82 7.51 14.57
N ALA A 190 -17.13 8.61 14.89
CA ALA A 190 -17.78 9.84 15.31
C ALA A 190 -18.66 10.44 14.21
N ALA A 191 -18.13 10.56 12.98
CA ALA A 191 -18.88 11.06 11.82
C ALA A 191 -20.06 10.13 11.50
N GLY A 192 -19.86 8.81 11.53
CA GLY A 192 -20.92 7.83 11.36
C GLY A 192 -22.03 7.98 12.40
N GLY A 193 -21.67 8.15 13.68
CA GLY A 193 -22.62 8.39 14.76
C GLY A 193 -23.42 9.68 14.56
N VAL A 194 -22.76 10.77 14.15
CA VAL A 194 -23.44 12.04 13.81
C VAL A 194 -24.43 11.82 12.67
N TRP A 195 -24.00 11.26 11.55
CA TRP A 195 -24.88 11.02 10.40
C TRP A 195 -26.03 10.06 10.71
N MET A 196 -25.82 9.08 11.60
CA MET A 196 -26.87 8.16 12.04
C MET A 196 -27.99 8.88 12.80
N LEU A 197 -27.72 10.02 13.44
CA LEU A 197 -28.73 10.84 14.14
C LEU A 197 -29.48 11.79 13.19
N TYR A 198 -28.87 12.26 12.11
CA TYR A 198 -29.45 13.25 11.20
C TYR A 198 -30.02 12.68 9.89
N ALA A 199 -29.33 11.74 9.26
CA ALA A 199 -29.73 11.12 7.98
C ALA A 199 -29.12 9.71 7.87
N PRO A 200 -29.80 8.68 8.41
CA PRO A 200 -29.25 7.33 8.53
C PRO A 200 -28.91 6.70 7.18
N GLU A 201 -29.62 7.07 6.10
CA GLU A 201 -29.31 6.61 4.74
C GLU A 201 -27.93 7.02 4.24
N ARG A 202 -27.33 8.12 4.74
CA ARG A 202 -26.00 8.59 4.32
C ARG A 202 -24.86 8.10 5.21
N ALA A 203 -25.16 7.67 6.44
CA ALA A 203 -24.16 7.33 7.44
C ALA A 203 -23.19 6.24 6.97
N ILE A 204 -23.72 5.19 6.33
CA ILE A 204 -22.92 4.06 5.83
C ILE A 204 -21.94 4.55 4.75
N ALA A 205 -22.42 5.33 3.78
CA ALA A 205 -21.58 5.86 2.70
C ALA A 205 -20.44 6.77 3.23
N VAL A 206 -20.73 7.61 4.24
CA VAL A 206 -19.72 8.48 4.87
C VAL A 206 -18.67 7.67 5.63
N VAL A 207 -19.10 6.69 6.43
CA VAL A 207 -18.19 5.81 7.17
C VAL A 207 -17.29 5.03 6.20
N VAL A 208 -17.88 4.43 5.16
CA VAL A 208 -17.12 3.69 4.14
C VAL A 208 -16.12 4.61 3.44
N ALA A 209 -16.51 5.81 3.03
CA ALA A 209 -15.60 6.77 2.40
C ALA A 209 -14.43 7.14 3.31
N LEU A 210 -14.70 7.40 4.61
CA LEU A 210 -13.66 7.71 5.60
C LEU A 210 -12.73 6.51 5.87
N LEU A 211 -13.27 5.30 5.93
CA LEU A 211 -12.50 4.07 6.11
C LEU A 211 -11.62 3.77 4.89
N VAL A 212 -12.16 3.88 3.68
CA VAL A 212 -11.38 3.71 2.43
C VAL A 212 -10.25 4.73 2.40
N MET A 213 -10.57 6.00 2.65
CA MET A 213 -9.58 7.07 2.68
C MET A 213 -8.54 6.93 3.82
N SER A 214 -8.81 6.12 4.84
CA SER A 214 -7.86 5.89 5.94
C SER A 214 -6.67 5.00 5.56
N CYS A 215 -6.72 4.26 4.43
CA CYS A 215 -5.63 3.36 4.06
C CYS A 215 -4.29 4.11 3.95
N PRO A 216 -3.30 3.82 4.83
CA PRO A 216 -2.04 4.56 4.86
C PRO A 216 -1.07 4.07 3.77
N CYS A 217 -1.58 3.62 2.63
CA CYS A 217 -0.82 2.90 1.62
C CYS A 217 0.33 3.76 1.04
N ALA A 218 0.10 5.06 0.85
CA ALA A 218 1.14 6.01 0.44
C ALA A 218 2.19 6.27 1.54
N MET A 219 1.81 6.28 2.82
CA MET A 219 2.74 6.42 3.96
C MET A 219 3.64 5.19 4.08
N ALA A 220 3.08 3.99 3.91
CA ALA A 220 3.82 2.73 3.92
C ALA A 220 4.84 2.64 2.76
N MET A 221 4.56 3.30 1.63
CA MET A 221 5.43 3.38 0.46
C MET A 221 6.50 4.48 0.56
N ALA A 222 6.37 5.44 1.48
CA ALA A 222 7.25 6.61 1.56
C ALA A 222 8.73 6.26 1.77
N VAL A 223 9.02 5.33 2.68
CA VAL A 223 10.40 4.89 2.98
C VAL A 223 10.92 3.89 1.94
N PRO A 224 10.20 2.80 1.60
CA PRO A 224 10.70 1.80 0.65
C PRO A 224 11.01 2.37 -0.74
N THR A 225 10.20 3.31 -1.24
CA THR A 225 10.43 3.93 -2.56
C THR A 225 11.69 4.77 -2.59
N VAL A 226 11.97 5.51 -1.50
CA VAL A 226 13.19 6.31 -1.37
C VAL A 226 14.41 5.42 -1.16
N THR A 227 14.30 4.37 -0.34
CA THR A 227 15.36 3.37 -0.20
C THR A 227 15.68 2.71 -1.54
N ALA A 228 14.66 2.35 -2.34
CA ALA A 228 14.86 1.83 -3.69
C ALA A 228 15.58 2.85 -4.61
N ALA A 229 15.24 4.14 -4.51
CA ALA A 229 15.90 5.20 -5.26
C ALA A 229 17.37 5.38 -4.84
N VAL A 230 17.69 5.29 -3.55
CA VAL A 230 19.07 5.29 -3.04
C VAL A 230 19.86 4.12 -3.63
N HIS A 231 19.30 2.91 -3.60
CA HIS A 231 19.95 1.73 -4.18
C HIS A 231 20.16 1.87 -5.69
N ALA A 232 19.16 2.39 -6.40
CA ALA A 232 19.28 2.64 -7.83
C ALA A 232 20.39 3.66 -8.12
N THR A 233 20.49 4.73 -7.35
CA THR A 233 21.58 5.71 -7.46
C THR A 233 22.95 5.06 -7.25
N LEU A 234 23.11 4.25 -6.20
CA LEU A 234 24.37 3.55 -5.93
C LEU A 234 24.73 2.53 -7.02
N SER A 235 23.74 1.82 -7.56
CA SER A 235 23.95 0.86 -8.66
C SER A 235 24.49 1.51 -9.94
N VAL A 236 24.21 2.80 -10.14
CA VAL A 236 24.75 3.59 -11.26
C VAL A 236 26.17 4.09 -10.96
N GLN A 237 26.50 4.31 -9.68
CA GLN A 237 27.78 4.88 -9.26
C GLN A 237 28.95 3.87 -9.22
N GLY A 238 28.69 2.55 -9.19
CA GLY A 238 29.77 1.54 -9.07
C GLY A 238 30.43 1.58 -7.68
N ASP A 239 31.76 1.41 -7.60
CA ASP A 239 32.56 1.61 -6.38
C ASP A 239 32.58 3.11 -5.98
N ALA A 240 31.42 3.65 -5.63
CA ALA A 240 31.31 4.98 -5.09
C ALA A 240 32.12 5.05 -3.79
N ALA A 241 32.98 6.06 -3.66
CA ALA A 241 33.74 6.25 -2.43
C ALA A 241 32.79 6.33 -1.21
N PRO A 242 33.12 5.67 -0.08
CA PRO A 242 32.30 5.65 1.15
C PRO A 242 31.86 7.05 1.64
N ALA A 243 32.59 8.09 1.23
CA ALA A 243 32.30 9.50 1.49
C ALA A 243 30.93 9.98 0.97
N HIS A 244 30.36 9.39 -0.09
CA HIS A 244 29.09 9.84 -0.69
C HIS A 244 27.82 9.23 -0.07
N VAL A 245 27.94 8.18 0.75
CA VAL A 245 26.78 7.48 1.31
C VAL A 245 26.08 8.29 2.40
N HIS A 246 26.85 9.00 3.23
CA HIS A 246 26.30 9.88 4.26
C HIS A 246 25.45 11.04 3.69
N PRO A 247 25.93 11.86 2.73
CA PRO A 247 25.10 12.92 2.15
C PRO A 247 23.90 12.36 1.36
N LEU A 248 24.04 11.21 0.69
CA LEU A 248 22.94 10.57 -0.04
C LEU A 248 21.82 10.11 0.90
N THR A 249 22.17 9.45 2.01
CA THR A 249 21.19 9.02 3.02
C THR A 249 20.56 10.20 3.77
N ALA A 250 21.31 11.28 3.98
CA ALA A 250 20.77 12.53 4.53
C ALA A 250 19.72 13.16 3.58
N ALA A 251 20.03 13.28 2.28
CA ALA A 251 19.09 13.75 1.27
C ALA A 251 17.85 12.83 1.15
N ALA A 252 18.07 11.52 1.17
CA ALA A 252 17.01 10.52 1.20
C ALA A 252 16.07 10.70 2.41
N SER A 253 16.59 11.03 3.59
CA SER A 253 15.78 11.32 4.78
C SER A 253 14.85 12.53 4.61
N VAL A 254 15.26 13.52 3.83
CA VAL A 254 14.42 14.68 3.53
C VAL A 254 13.29 14.26 2.61
N VAL A 255 13.59 13.52 1.54
CA VAL A 255 12.59 13.04 0.58
C VAL A 255 11.61 12.06 1.22
N ALA A 256 12.09 11.15 2.08
CA ALA A 256 11.23 10.22 2.82
C ALA A 256 10.26 10.97 3.76
N ARG A 257 10.74 12.02 4.44
CA ARG A 257 9.89 12.90 5.27
C ARG A 257 8.89 13.70 4.43
N GLN A 258 9.29 14.22 3.29
CA GLN A 258 8.38 14.90 2.35
C GLN A 258 7.27 13.97 1.88
N ASN A 259 7.60 12.73 1.51
CA ASN A 259 6.62 11.73 1.09
C ASN A 259 5.65 11.38 2.22
N LEU A 260 6.17 11.18 3.43
CA LEU A 260 5.38 10.84 4.61
C LEU A 260 4.42 11.98 5.00
N TYR A 261 4.95 13.18 5.23
CA TYR A 261 4.14 14.33 5.65
C TYR A 261 3.25 14.87 4.54
N GLY A 262 3.69 14.81 3.28
CA GLY A 262 2.86 15.17 2.14
C GLY A 262 1.64 14.24 2.01
N SER A 263 1.84 12.94 2.21
CA SER A 263 0.73 11.99 2.26
C SER A 263 -0.22 12.28 3.43
N ILE A 264 0.30 12.54 4.64
CA ILE A 264 -0.54 12.88 5.80
C ILE A 264 -1.35 14.16 5.55
N ALA A 265 -0.71 15.22 5.06
CA ALA A 265 -1.38 16.48 4.75
C ALA A 265 -2.51 16.30 3.74
N TRP A 266 -2.26 15.51 2.68
CA TRP A 266 -3.27 15.18 1.68
C TRP A 266 -4.51 14.50 2.29
N HIS A 267 -4.29 13.52 3.17
CA HIS A 267 -5.41 12.82 3.81
C HIS A 267 -6.15 13.71 4.82
N LEU A 268 -5.43 14.52 5.62
CA LEU A 268 -6.05 15.47 6.54
C LEU A 268 -6.89 16.51 5.80
N LEU A 269 -6.47 16.93 4.61
CA LEU A 269 -7.24 17.84 3.75
C LEU A 269 -8.54 17.19 3.23
N MET A 270 -8.49 15.91 2.84
CA MET A 270 -9.64 15.21 2.27
C MET A 270 -10.62 14.66 3.33
N THR A 271 -10.15 14.40 4.54
CA THR A 271 -10.97 13.89 5.66
C THR A 271 -12.21 14.73 5.98
N PRO A 272 -12.15 16.07 6.10
CA PRO A 272 -13.35 16.87 6.37
C PRO A 272 -14.35 16.83 5.21
N LEU A 273 -13.87 16.78 3.96
CA LEU A 273 -14.73 16.64 2.78
C LEU A 273 -15.47 15.30 2.79
N ALA A 274 -14.77 14.22 3.16
CA ALA A 274 -15.37 12.90 3.31
C ALA A 274 -16.36 12.85 4.48
N ALA A 275 -16.00 13.43 5.63
CA ALA A 275 -16.88 13.51 6.80
C ALA A 275 -18.17 14.33 6.55
N ALA A 276 -18.08 15.34 5.69
CA ALA A 276 -19.24 16.11 5.23
C ALA A 276 -20.11 15.35 4.20
N GLY A 277 -19.72 14.15 3.77
CA GLY A 277 -20.44 13.36 2.77
C GLY A 277 -20.34 13.91 1.34
N LEU A 278 -19.34 14.75 1.06
CA LEU A 278 -19.10 15.32 -0.28
C LEU A 278 -18.25 14.40 -1.17
N VAL A 279 -17.58 13.42 -0.58
CA VAL A 279 -16.66 12.53 -1.28
C VAL A 279 -17.30 11.16 -1.43
N ALA A 280 -17.61 10.80 -2.67
CA ALA A 280 -18.05 9.45 -3.00
C ALA A 280 -16.90 8.44 -2.84
N PRO A 281 -17.19 7.15 -2.54
CA PRO A 281 -16.15 6.13 -2.35
C PRO A 281 -15.16 5.98 -3.52
N TRP A 282 -15.62 6.13 -4.76
CA TRP A 282 -14.75 6.05 -5.94
C TRP A 282 -13.79 7.25 -6.04
N VAL A 283 -14.22 8.44 -5.61
CA VAL A 283 -13.35 9.62 -5.54
C VAL A 283 -12.26 9.38 -4.50
N ALA A 284 -12.62 8.81 -3.35
CA ALA A 284 -11.65 8.45 -2.33
C ALA A 284 -10.58 7.50 -2.90
N ALA A 285 -10.98 6.44 -3.61
CA ALA A 285 -10.04 5.52 -4.26
C ALA A 285 -9.09 6.22 -5.26
N LEU A 286 -9.60 7.14 -6.10
CA LEU A 286 -8.78 7.90 -7.03
C LEU A 286 -7.76 8.79 -6.29
N THR A 287 -8.17 9.46 -5.22
CA THR A 287 -7.25 10.29 -4.42
C THR A 287 -6.14 9.47 -3.77
N MET A 288 -6.39 8.23 -3.38
CA MET A 288 -5.36 7.33 -2.82
C MET A 288 -4.31 6.96 -3.86
N LEU A 289 -4.76 6.67 -5.08
CA LEU A 289 -3.87 6.37 -6.20
C LEU A 289 -2.99 7.58 -6.52
N ILE A 290 -3.57 8.77 -6.57
CA ILE A 290 -2.83 10.03 -6.82
C ILE A 290 -1.78 10.25 -5.73
N SER A 291 -2.11 10.08 -4.45
CA SER A 291 -1.16 10.22 -3.34
C SER A 291 0.02 9.22 -3.47
N SER A 292 -0.29 7.97 -3.82
CA SER A 292 0.73 6.92 -4.00
C SER A 292 1.65 7.19 -5.20
N LEU A 293 1.08 7.68 -6.31
CA LEU A 293 1.83 8.10 -7.50
C LEU A 293 2.71 9.32 -7.21
N ALA A 294 2.22 10.28 -6.42
CA ALA A 294 3.00 11.44 -6.01
C ALA A 294 4.25 11.05 -5.18
N VAL A 295 4.08 10.13 -4.22
CA VAL A 295 5.18 9.55 -3.42
C VAL A 295 6.22 8.86 -4.31
N ALA A 296 5.75 8.00 -5.23
CA ALA A 296 6.63 7.31 -6.18
C ALA A 296 7.34 8.30 -7.13
N GLY A 297 6.61 9.32 -7.62
CA GLY A 297 7.13 10.38 -8.48
C GLY A 297 8.21 11.22 -7.80
N ASN A 298 8.03 11.57 -6.52
CA ASN A 298 9.04 12.31 -5.77
C ASN A 298 10.31 11.47 -5.52
N ALA A 299 10.16 10.17 -5.22
CA ALA A 299 11.29 9.25 -5.13
C ALA A 299 12.04 9.09 -6.46
N TRP A 300 11.31 9.05 -7.58
CA TRP A 300 11.89 9.01 -8.92
C TRP A 300 12.61 10.33 -9.28
N ARG A 301 12.04 11.47 -8.90
CA ARG A 301 12.69 12.79 -9.07
C ARG A 301 14.00 12.86 -8.29
N PHE A 302 14.03 12.33 -7.07
CA PHE A 302 15.24 12.19 -6.26
C PHE A 302 16.30 11.33 -6.98
N PHE A 303 15.94 10.12 -7.42
CA PHE A 303 16.84 9.26 -8.20
C PHE A 303 17.44 10.00 -9.42
N ARG A 304 16.60 10.68 -10.22
CA ARG A 304 17.05 11.44 -11.39
C ARG A 304 17.99 12.60 -11.04
N ARG A 305 17.75 13.29 -9.92
CA ARG A 305 18.59 14.39 -9.46
C ARG A 305 19.97 13.88 -9.03
N GLU A 306 20.01 12.86 -8.18
CA GLU A 306 21.27 12.32 -7.66
C GLU A 306 22.11 11.68 -8.77
N THR A 307 21.49 10.93 -9.67
CA THR A 307 22.20 10.37 -10.84
C THR A 307 22.78 11.45 -11.76
N ARG A 308 22.08 12.57 -11.97
CA ARG A 308 22.62 13.71 -12.73
C ARG A 308 23.80 14.37 -12.04
N ILE A 309 23.72 14.59 -10.73
CA ILE A 309 24.82 15.18 -9.94
C ILE A 309 26.07 14.31 -10.09
N CYS A 310 25.91 12.99 -10.02
CA CYS A 310 27.02 12.05 -10.20
C CYS A 310 27.59 12.05 -11.61
N ALA A 311 26.75 12.12 -12.65
CA ALA A 311 27.23 12.21 -14.03
C ALA A 311 28.12 13.44 -14.27
N VAL A 312 27.91 14.53 -13.52
CA VAL A 312 28.72 15.76 -13.60
C VAL A 312 30.03 15.66 -12.81
N HIS A 313 30.01 15.07 -11.61
CA HIS A 313 31.18 15.06 -10.70
C HIS A 313 32.07 13.83 -10.83
N TRP A 314 31.55 12.75 -11.41
CA TRP A 314 32.25 11.47 -11.57
C TRP A 314 31.94 10.87 -12.95
N PRO A 315 32.54 11.39 -14.03
CA PRO A 315 32.43 10.74 -15.33
C PRO A 315 33.01 9.33 -15.21
N VAL A 316 32.21 8.33 -15.55
CA VAL A 316 32.63 6.92 -15.56
C VAL A 316 33.91 6.83 -16.40
N ALA A 317 35.05 6.48 -15.78
CA ALA A 317 36.30 6.34 -16.51
C ALA A 317 36.08 5.33 -17.67
N PRO A 318 36.61 5.61 -18.88
CA PRO A 318 36.50 4.67 -19.98
C PRO A 318 37.12 3.33 -19.53
N ALA A 319 36.37 2.25 -19.74
CA ALA A 319 36.78 0.91 -19.37
C ALA A 319 38.17 0.65 -19.95
N ARG A 320 39.15 0.34 -19.08
CA ARG A 320 40.45 -0.14 -19.53
C ARG A 320 40.21 -1.46 -20.26
N SER A 321 40.45 -1.44 -21.57
CA SER A 321 40.47 -2.59 -22.47
C SER A 321 41.56 -3.58 -22.06
#